data_AF-A0A9D9GN47-F1
#
_entry.id   AF-A0A9D9GN47-F1
#
_cell.length_a   1.000
_cell.length_b   1.000
_cell.length_c   1.000
_cell.angle_alpha   90.00
_cell.angle_beta   90.00
_cell.angle_gamma   90.00
#
_symmetry.space_group_name_H-M   'P 1'
#
loop_
_entity.id
_entity.type
_entity.pdbx_description
1 polymer ?
#
loop_
_entity_poly.entity_id
_entity_poly.type
_entity_poly.pdbx_seq_one_letter_code
_entity_poly.pdbx_strand_id
1 'polypeptide(L)' 'GDDRAYLEGRQDIHEADIEFQKRVRRIYLRQAAMDPDFVVVDCGDAEGRMLPPDAIFAKVKDVIDEKSL' A
#
# COMPACT_ATOMS: atom_id res chain seq x y z
N GLY A 1 5.38 -4.66 14.90
CA GLY A 1 6.24 -3.55 14.45
C GLY A 1 7.16 -3.12 15.57
N ASP A 2 7.98 -4.05 16.06
CA ASP A 2 8.93 -3.77 17.15
C ASP A 2 10.29 -3.31 16.64
N ASP A 3 10.61 -3.54 15.37
CA ASP A 3 11.90 -3.17 14.80
C ASP A 3 11.90 -1.74 14.28
N ARG A 4 12.12 -0.79 15.20
CA ARG A 4 12.30 0.65 14.91
C ARG A 4 13.72 1.12 15.13
N ALA A 5 14.68 0.19 15.20
CA ALA A 5 16.09 0.51 15.40
C ALA A 5 16.62 1.52 14.36
N TYR A 6 16.09 1.49 13.13
CA TYR A 6 16.45 2.39 12.04
C TYR A 6 16.02 3.86 12.27
N LEU A 7 15.13 4.14 13.23
CA LEU A 7 14.74 5.51 13.55
C LEU A 7 15.80 6.24 14.37
N GLU A 8 16.71 5.52 15.05
CA GLU A 8 17.76 6.12 15.89
C GLU A 8 17.20 7.16 16.90
N GLY A 9 16.02 6.89 17.47
CA GLY A 9 15.33 7.79 18.39
C GLY A 9 14.59 8.97 17.73
N ARG A 10 14.59 9.07 16.39
CA ARG A 10 13.80 10.05 15.65
C ARG A 10 12.32 9.66 15.62
N GLN A 11 11.46 10.67 15.48
CA GLN A 11 10.02 10.47 15.38
C GLN A 11 9.68 9.69 14.12
N ASP A 12 8.84 8.66 14.29
CA ASP A 12 8.31 7.86 13.19
C ASP A 12 7.32 8.67 12.36
N ILE A 13 7.71 9.08 11.15
CA ILE A 13 6.85 9.85 10.24
C ILE A 13 5.63 9.06 9.78
N HIS A 14 5.64 7.73 9.90
CA HIS A 14 4.54 6.87 9.46
C HIS A 14 3.39 6.86 10.47
N GLU A 15 3.69 7.05 11.76
CA GLU A 15 2.70 7.00 12.85
C GLU A 15 2.42 8.37 13.48
N ALA A 16 3.19 9.42 13.13
CA ALA A 16 3.08 10.73 13.75
C ALA A 16 1.85 11.57 13.32
N ASP A 17 1.33 11.41 12.10
CA ASP A 17 0.21 12.21 11.59
C ASP A 17 -0.66 11.39 10.61
N ILE A 18 -1.87 11.02 11.04
CA ILE A 18 -2.82 10.28 10.22
C ILE A 18 -3.34 11.10 9.02
N GLU A 19 -3.43 12.42 9.14
CA GLU A 19 -3.84 13.28 8.03
C GLU A 19 -2.73 13.38 6.98
N PHE A 20 -1.47 13.35 7.40
CA PHE A 20 -0.34 13.20 6.47
C PHE A 20 -0.44 11.90 5.69
N GLN A 21 -0.68 10.76 6.36
CA GLN A 21 -0.85 9.47 5.69
C GLN A 21 -2.04 9.47 4.72
N LYS A 22 -3.17 10.11 5.08
CA LYS A 22 -4.30 10.29 4.16
C LYS A 22 -3.95 11.12 2.92
N ARG A 23 -3.12 12.17 3.07
CA ARG A 23 -2.62 12.97 1.92
C ARG A 23 -1.70 12.13 1.02
N VAL A 24 -0.78 11.36 1.61
CA VAL A 24 0.09 10.42 0.88
C VAL A 24 -0.74 9.42 0.07
N ARG A 25 -1.73 8.75 0.70
CA ARG A 25 -2.65 7.83 0.01
C ARG A 25 -3.34 8.50 -1.19
N ARG A 26 -3.79 9.74 -1.04
CA ARG A 26 -4.47 10.49 -2.11
C ARG A 26 -3.57 10.73 -3.32
N ILE A 27 -2.27 10.97 -3.10
CA ILE A 27 -1.30 11.15 -4.18
C ILE A 27 -1.15 9.85 -4.97
N TYR A 28 -0.96 8.70 -4.31
CA TYR A 28 -0.86 7.40 -4.99
C TYR A 28 -2.10 7.07 -5.82
N LEU A 29 -3.31 7.30 -5.28
CA LEU A 29 -4.55 7.08 -6.03
C LEU A 29 -4.68 8.02 -7.24
N ARG A 30 -4.21 9.27 -7.12
CA ARG A 30 -4.18 10.20 -8.25
C ARG A 30 -3.21 9.72 -9.33
N GLN A 31 -2.03 9.25 -8.95
CA GLN A 31 -1.05 8.71 -9.90
C GLN A 31 -1.61 7.50 -10.66
N ALA A 32 -2.25 6.58 -9.96
CA ALA A 32 -2.90 5.42 -10.57
C ALA A 32 -4.02 5.80 -11.56
N ALA A 33 -4.71 6.91 -11.32
CA ALA A 33 -5.71 7.41 -12.27
C ALA A 33 -5.09 8.08 -13.52
N MET A 34 -3.82 8.46 -13.46
CA MET A 34 -3.11 9.16 -14.54
C MET A 34 -2.26 8.23 -15.41
N ASP A 35 -1.76 7.13 -14.83
CA ASP A 35 -0.86 6.19 -15.50
C ASP A 35 -1.44 4.77 -15.41
N PRO A 36 -1.87 4.17 -16.54
CA PRO A 36 -2.45 2.83 -16.56
C PRO A 36 -1.46 1.71 -16.22
N ASP A 37 -0.16 2.01 -16.18
CA ASP A 37 0.87 1.09 -15.69
C ASP A 37 1.13 1.24 -14.19
N PHE A 38 0.56 2.26 -13.55
CA PHE A 38 0.57 2.44 -12.09
C PHE A 38 -0.68 1.82 -11.45
N VAL A 39 -0.63 0.52 -11.16
CA VAL A 39 -1.81 -0.25 -10.71
C VAL A 39 -1.94 -0.29 -9.18
N VAL A 40 -3.16 -0.06 -8.67
CA VAL A 40 -3.50 -0.24 -7.26
C VAL A 40 -4.02 -1.66 -7.04
N VAL A 41 -3.39 -2.38 -6.10
CA VAL A 41 -3.87 -3.68 -5.62
C VAL A 41 -4.55 -3.48 -4.27
N ASP A 42 -5.84 -3.82 -4.18
CA ASP A 42 -6.56 -3.74 -2.91
C ASP A 42 -6.25 -4.94 -2.00
N CYS A 43 -5.54 -4.65 -0.91
CA CYS A 43 -5.11 -5.61 0.10
C CYS A 43 -6.12 -5.77 1.25
N GLY A 44 -7.26 -5.08 1.21
CA GLY A 44 -8.29 -5.14 2.24
C GLY A 44 -9.28 -6.30 2.04
N ASP A 45 -9.86 -6.76 3.14
CA ASP A 45 -11.11 -7.54 3.12
C ASP A 45 -12.35 -6.62 3.19
N ALA A 46 -13.54 -7.23 3.19
CA ALA A 46 -14.82 -6.49 3.21
C ALA A 46 -15.03 -5.66 4.49
N GLU A 47 -14.33 -6.00 5.57
CA GLU A 47 -14.37 -5.30 6.85
C GLU A 47 -13.24 -4.27 6.98
N GLY A 48 -12.40 -4.11 5.95
CA GLY A 48 -11.28 -3.17 5.92
C GLY A 48 -10.03 -3.65 6.66
N ARG A 49 -9.92 -4.94 6.97
CA ARG A 49 -8.72 -5.53 7.56
C ARG A 49 -7.74 -5.94 6.47
N MET A 50 -6.46 -6.01 6.81
CA MET A 50 -5.43 -6.52 5.89
C MET A 50 -5.63 -8.01 5.64
N LEU A 51 -5.63 -8.39 4.36
CA LEU A 51 -5.59 -9.78 3.93
C LEU A 51 -4.27 -10.46 4.35
N PRO A 52 -4.25 -11.80 4.45
CA PRO A 52 -3.02 -12.55 4.65
C PRO A 52 -2.02 -12.32 3.51
N PRO A 53 -0.70 -12.40 3.78
CA PRO A 53 0.34 -12.17 2.76
C PRO A 53 0.16 -13.00 1.48
N ASP A 54 -0.19 -14.28 1.59
CA ASP A 54 -0.36 -15.17 0.44
C ASP A 54 -1.53 -14.73 -0.47
N ALA A 55 -2.62 -14.22 0.13
CA ALA A 55 -3.77 -13.71 -0.62
C ALA A 55 -3.44 -12.39 -1.34
N ILE A 56 -2.65 -11.53 -0.70
CA ILE A 56 -2.14 -10.30 -1.34
C ILE A 56 -1.20 -10.65 -2.49
N PHE A 57 -0.30 -11.60 -2.29
CA PHE A 57 0.62 -12.04 -3.34
C PHE A 57 -0.12 -12.60 -4.55
N ALA A 58 -1.17 -13.41 -4.34
CA ALA A 58 -2.01 -13.92 -5.41
C ALA A 58 -2.60 -12.77 -6.26
N LYS A 59 -3.18 -11.74 -5.61
CA LYS A 59 -3.70 -10.55 -6.31
C LYS A 59 -2.65 -9.80 -7.13
N VAL A 60 -1.43 -9.67 -6.60
CA VAL A 60 -0.33 -9.03 -7.33
C VAL A 60 0.04 -9.87 -8.56
N LYS A 61 0.11 -11.20 -8.40
CA LYS A 61 0.40 -12.13 -9.49
C LYS A 61 -0.66 -12.01 -10.59
N ASP A 62 -1.94 -11.99 -10.24
CA ASP A 62 -3.04 -11.88 -11.21
C ASP A 62 -2.89 -10.61 -12.08
N VAL A 63 -2.58 -9.45 -11.48
CA VAL A 63 -2.33 -8.20 -12.21
C VAL A 63 -1.16 -8.32 -13.19
N ILE A 64 -0.08 -8.98 -12.78
CA ILE A 64 1.12 -9.16 -13.62
C ILE A 64 0.82 -10.12 -14.78
N ASP A 65 0.12 -11.22 -14.51
CA ASP A 65 -0.25 -12.19 -15.52
C ASP A 65 -1.19 -11.56 -16.57
N GLU A 66 -2.19 -10.78 -16.14
CA GLU A 66 -3.12 -10.06 -17.02
C GLU A 66 -2.40 -9.06 -17.94
N LYS A 67 -1.37 -8.36 -17.43
CA LYS A 67 -0.57 -7.41 -18.24
C LYS A 67 0.45 -8.09 -19.15
N SER A 68 0.78 -9.36 -18.91
CA SER A 68 1.75 -10.12 -19.71
C SER A 68 1.12 -10.82 -20.91
N LEU A 69 -0.21 -10.77 -21.04
CA LEU A 69 -1.02 -11.26 -22.17
C LEU A 69 -1.28 -10.16 -23.20
#